data_AF-A0A6G7XD19-F1
#
_entry.id   AF-A0A6G7XD19-F1
#
_cell.length_a   1.000
_cell.length_b   1.000
_cell.length_c   1.000
_cell.angle_alpha   90.00
_cell.angle_beta   90.00
_cell.angle_gamma   90.00
#
_symmetry.space_group_name_H-M   'P 1'
#
loop_
_entity.id
_entity.type
_entity.pdbx_description
1 polymer ?
#
loop_
_entity_poly.entity_id
_entity_poly.type
_entity_poly.pdbx_seq_one_letter_code
_entity_poly.pdbx_strand_id
1 'polypeptide(L)' 'MAKQKTETLFEESSQGAVGAITGVLFILSVVLILGGFVLMGYGIQPSLGAAEVWTFVGGLASTILGFMIPFGILPATGK' A
#
# COMPACT_ATOMS: atom_id res chain seq x y z
N MET A 1 40.06 -13.61 -21.78
CA MET A 1 38.72 -12.97 -21.76
C MET A 1 38.18 -12.91 -20.33
N ALA A 2 38.69 -11.98 -19.50
CA ALA A 2 38.33 -11.88 -18.08
C ALA A 2 37.84 -10.47 -17.67
N LYS A 3 37.75 -9.53 -18.63
CA LYS A 3 37.46 -8.12 -18.36
C LYS A 3 35.96 -7.79 -18.31
N GLN A 4 35.13 -8.64 -18.91
CA GLN A 4 33.70 -8.37 -19.12
C GLN A 4 32.82 -8.62 -17.89
N LYS A 5 33.31 -9.36 -16.89
CA LYS A 5 32.52 -9.75 -15.69
C LYS A 5 32.58 -8.73 -14.55
N THR A 6 33.56 -7.81 -14.59
CA THR A 6 33.78 -6.81 -13.54
C THR A 6 32.97 -5.55 -13.78
N GLU A 7 32.64 -5.23 -15.03
CA GLU A 7 31.83 -4.06 -15.40
C GLU A 7 30.37 -4.21 -14.94
N THR A 8 29.82 -5.43 -14.93
CA THR A 8 28.49 -5.74 -14.38
C THR A 8 28.42 -5.74 -12.84
N LEU A 9 29.56 -5.65 -12.13
CA LEU A 9 29.60 -5.58 -10.66
C LEU A 9 29.60 -4.14 -10.14
N PHE A 10 29.80 -3.16 -11.04
CA PHE A 10 29.79 -1.72 -10.74
C PHE A 10 28.69 -0.97 -11.51
N GLU A 11 27.78 -1.70 -12.17
CA GLU A 11 26.48 -1.12 -12.49
C GLU A 11 25.88 -0.67 -11.17
N GLU A 12 25.87 0.66 -10.99
CA GLU A 12 25.14 1.30 -9.93
C GLU A 12 23.79 0.60 -9.90
N SER A 13 23.43 0.10 -8.72
CA SER A 13 22.09 -0.41 -8.45
C SER A 13 21.13 0.76 -8.57
N SER A 14 20.90 1.21 -9.81
CA SER A 14 19.75 1.93 -10.28
C SER A 14 18.58 0.95 -10.29
N GLN A 15 18.43 0.18 -9.20
CA GLN A 15 17.14 -0.33 -8.76
C GLN A 15 16.27 0.92 -8.66
N GLY A 16 15.44 1.09 -9.68
CA GLY A 16 14.95 2.39 -10.13
C GLY A 16 14.52 3.27 -8.98
N ALA A 17 14.97 4.51 -9.00
CA ALA A 17 14.49 5.55 -8.09
C ALA A 17 12.97 5.44 -8.03
N VAL A 18 12.45 4.97 -6.88
CA VAL A 18 11.01 4.78 -6.67
C VAL A 18 10.36 6.12 -7.01
N GLY A 19 9.58 6.14 -8.09
CA GLY A 19 9.02 7.39 -8.58
C GLY A 19 8.23 8.07 -7.47
N ALA A 20 8.27 9.41 -7.39
CA ALA A 20 7.57 10.15 -6.34
C ALA A 20 6.10 9.74 -6.20
N ILE A 21 5.44 9.43 -7.33
CA ILE A 21 4.07 8.91 -7.38
C ILE A 21 3.94 7.56 -6.66
N THR A 22 4.89 6.64 -6.86
CA THR A 22 4.91 5.33 -6.19
C THR A 22 5.07 5.51 -4.67
N GLY A 23 5.94 6.42 -4.24
CA GLY A 23 6.09 6.77 -2.82
C GLY A 23 4.80 7.33 -2.21
N VAL A 24 4.12 8.25 -2.90
CA VAL A 24 2.84 8.82 -2.45
C VAL A 24 1.75 7.73 -2.36
N LEU A 25 1.65 6.86 -3.37
CA LEU A 25 0.68 5.76 -3.37
C LEU A 25 0.97 4.74 -2.25
N PHE A 26 2.24 4.51 -1.92
CA PHE A 26 2.61 3.68 -0.78
C PHE A 26 2.26 4.32 0.57
N ILE A 27 2.43 5.63 0.72
CA ILE A 27 1.97 6.33 1.93
C ILE A 27 0.44 6.25 2.04
N LEU A 28 -0.26 6.46 0.93
CA LEU A 28 -1.72 6.34 0.88
C LEU A 28 -2.18 4.92 1.27
N SER A 29 -1.49 3.87 0.80
CA SER A 29 -1.83 2.50 1.18
C SER A 29 -1.66 2.26 2.68
N VAL A 30 -0.58 2.74 3.28
CA VAL A 30 -0.35 2.66 4.73
C VAL A 30 -1.46 3.37 5.51
N VAL A 31 -1.83 4.59 5.10
CA VAL A 31 -2.91 5.35 5.73
C VAL A 31 -4.24 4.61 5.63
N LEU A 32 -4.58 4.04 4.46
CA LEU A 32 -5.81 3.28 4.26
C LEU A 32 -5.85 1.98 5.09
N ILE A 33 -4.72 1.27 5.21
CA ILE A 33 -4.63 0.04 6.00
C ILE A 33 -4.79 0.36 7.49
N LEU A 34 -3.95 1.25 8.02
CA LEU A 34 -3.97 1.58 9.44
C LEU A 34 -5.25 2.31 9.85
N GLY A 35 -5.69 3.27 9.02
CA GLY A 35 -6.97 3.94 9.20
C GLY A 35 -8.15 2.98 9.12
N GLY A 36 -8.12 2.00 8.22
CA GLY A 36 -9.13 0.96 8.11
C GLY A 36 -9.21 0.07 9.35
N PHE A 37 -8.06 -0.32 9.92
CA PHE A 37 -8.01 -1.06 11.20
C PHE A 37 -8.60 -0.26 12.36
N VAL A 38 -8.24 1.02 12.46
CA VAL A 38 -8.80 1.92 13.48
C VAL A 38 -10.32 2.06 13.30
N LEU A 39 -10.79 2.27 12.07
CA LEU A 39 -12.22 2.44 11.77
C LEU A 39 -13.03 1.17 12.05
N MET A 40 -12.50 -0.01 11.70
CA MET A 40 -13.10 -1.29 12.09
C MET A 40 -13.22 -1.44 13.62
N GLY A 41 -12.22 -0.98 14.37
CA GLY A 41 -12.27 -0.97 15.83
C GLY A 41 -13.41 -0.12 16.40
N TYR A 42 -13.83 0.93 15.71
CA TYR A 42 -15.02 1.70 16.09
C TYR A 42 -16.34 1.04 15.69
N GLY A 43 -16.33 0.07 14.77
CA GLY A 43 -17.53 -0.65 14.30
C GLY A 43 -18.21 -1.55 15.34
N ILE A 44 -17.65 -1.63 16.56
CA ILE A 44 -18.22 -2.36 17.71
C ILE A 44 -18.66 -1.42 18.84
N GLN A 45 -18.72 -0.11 18.59
CA GLN A 45 -19.11 0.90 19.57
C GLN A 45 -20.64 1.01 19.67
N PRO A 46 -21.27 0.68 20.82
CA PRO A 46 -22.73 0.72 21.01
C PRO A 46 -23.39 2.06 20.70
N SER A 47 -22.66 3.16 20.83
CA SER A 47 -23.17 4.51 20.56
C SER A 47 -23.42 4.80 19.08
N LEU A 48 -22.94 3.95 18.16
CA LEU A 48 -23.18 4.08 16.72
C LEU A 48 -24.51 3.46 16.29
N GLY A 49 -25.13 2.59 17.10
CA GLY A 49 -26.39 1.93 16.76
C GLY A 49 -26.34 1.27 15.38
N ALA A 50 -27.26 1.61 14.48
CA ALA A 50 -27.32 1.04 13.13
C ALA A 50 -26.07 1.33 12.26
N ALA A 51 -25.24 2.32 12.63
CA ALA A 51 -24.03 2.66 11.90
C ALA A 51 -22.83 1.75 12.25
N GLU A 52 -22.91 0.89 13.26
CA GLU A 52 -21.84 -0.04 13.66
C GLU A 52 -21.36 -0.89 12.48
N VAL A 53 -22.29 -1.60 11.84
CA VAL A 53 -22.00 -2.50 10.72
C VAL A 53 -21.40 -1.72 9.54
N TRP A 54 -21.95 -0.54 9.23
CA TRP A 54 -21.44 0.29 8.14
C TRP A 54 -20.05 0.86 8.44
N THR A 55 -19.77 1.18 9.71
CA THR A 55 -18.45 1.65 10.15
C THR A 55 -17.43 0.52 10.05
N PHE A 56 -17.79 -0.69 10.47
CA PHE A 56 -16.96 -1.88 10.32
C PHE A 56 -16.67 -2.18 8.84
N VAL A 57 -17.71 -2.22 8.00
CA VAL A 57 -17.58 -2.46 6.55
C VAL A 57 -16.75 -1.38 5.87
N GLY A 58 -16.90 -0.11 6.27
CA GLY A 58 -16.10 1.00 5.75
C GLY A 58 -14.62 0.85 6.10
N GLY A 59 -14.30 0.42 7.32
CA GLY A 59 -12.92 0.11 7.71
C GLY A 59 -12.35 -1.08 6.94
N LEU A 60 -13.12 -2.15 6.77
CA LEU A 60 -12.73 -3.33 5.98
C LEU A 60 -12.46 -2.95 4.52
N ALA A 61 -13.35 -2.18 3.90
CA ALA A 61 -13.20 -1.70 2.53
C ALA A 61 -11.95 -0.81 2.38
N SER A 62 -11.70 0.08 3.35
CA SER A 62 -10.49 0.91 3.38
C SER A 62 -9.22 0.07 3.44
N THR A 63 -9.20 -0.98 4.29
CA THR A 63 -8.07 -1.92 4.36
C THR A 63 -7.88 -2.67 3.05
N ILE A 64 -8.95 -3.17 2.41
CA ILE A 64 -8.87 -3.85 1.11
C ILE A 64 -8.27 -2.92 0.05
N LEU A 65 -8.76 -1.68 -0.05
CA LEU A 65 -8.22 -0.69 -0.99
C LEU A 65 -6.75 -0.38 -0.70
N GLY A 66 -6.39 -0.27 0.58
CA GLY A 66 -5.02 -0.08 1.01
C GLY A 66 -4.10 -1.21 0.54
N PHE A 67 -4.53 -2.47 0.62
CA PHE A 67 -3.76 -3.60 0.07
C PHE A 67 -3.79 -3.68 -1.46
N MET A 68 -4.89 -3.29 -2.11
CA MET A 68 -4.99 -3.28 -3.57
C MET A 68 -3.99 -2.34 -4.23
N ILE A 69 -3.61 -1.22 -3.59
CA ILE A 69 -2.67 -0.28 -4.18
C ILE A 69 -1.29 -0.90 -4.45
N PRO A 70 -0.54 -1.42 -3.44
CA PRO A 70 0.79 -1.98 -3.64
C PRO A 70 0.78 -3.37 -4.30
N PHE A 71 -0.29 -4.15 -4.13
CA PHE A 71 -0.32 -5.54 -4.61
C PHE A 71 -1.16 -5.76 -5.87
N GLY A 72 -1.94 -4.76 -6.28
CA GLY A 72 -2.76 -4.82 -7.50
C GLY A 72 -2.45 -3.68 -8.47
N ILE A 73 -2.67 -2.44 -8.03
CA ILE A 73 -2.62 -1.25 -8.91
C ILE A 73 -1.20 -0.93 -9.35
N LEU A 74 -0.25 -0.79 -8.42
CA LEU A 74 1.14 -0.46 -8.74
C LEU A 74 1.76 -1.51 -9.71
N PRO A 75 1.69 -2.83 -9.41
CA PRO A 75 2.17 -3.85 -10.33
C PRO A 75 1.49 -3.82 -11.71
N ALA A 76 0.16 -3.61 -11.75
CA ALA A 76 -0.59 -3.54 -13.02
C ALA A 76 -0.19 -2.33 -13.88
N THR A 77 0.39 -1.28 -13.27
CA THR A 77 0.90 -0.09 -13.97
C THR A 77 2.41 -0.15 -14.27
N GLY A 78 3.06 -1.29 -14.02
CA GLY A 78 4.50 -1.46 -14.23
C GLY A 78 5.37 -0.70 -13.22
N LYS A 79 4.85 -0.49 -12.01
CA LYS A 79 5.51 0.22 -10.91
C LYS A 79 5.73 -0.68 -9.70
#